data_AF-A0A3E3DH50-F1
#
_entry.id   AF-A0A3E3DH50-F1
#
_cell.length_a   1.000
_cell.length_b   1.000
_cell.length_c   1.000
_cell.angle_alpha   90.00
_cell.angle_beta   90.00
_cell.angle_gamma   90.00
#
_symmetry.space_group_name_H-M   'P 1'
#
loop_
_entity.id
_entity.type
_entity.pdbx_description
1 polymer ?
#
loop_
_entity_poly.entity_id
_entity_poly.type
_entity_poly.pdbx_seq_one_letter_code
_entity_poly.pdbx_strand_id
1 'polypeptide(L)'
;MLLKVTARISKGFERAGHLKAYATLCLADTFLVTGVRVVECENRLRVFMPSTKDPDGEYHDVCFPITPDCRARIETAVLNAYDSYIKETESDE
;
A
#
# COMPACT_ATOMS: atom_id res chain seq x y z
N MET A 1 22.97 -3.94 -6.50
CA MET A 1 22.05 -2.79 -6.63
C MET A 1 20.76 -3.15 -5.93
N LEU A 2 20.20 -2.22 -5.16
CA LEU A 2 19.01 -2.41 -4.34
C LEU A 2 17.77 -2.10 -5.19
N LEU A 3 16.71 -2.92 -5.12
CA LEU A 3 15.48 -2.68 -5.90
C LEU A 3 14.88 -1.33 -5.49
N LYS A 4 14.69 -0.45 -6.47
CA LYS A 4 13.99 0.83 -6.29
C LYS A 4 12.49 0.57 -6.19
N VAL A 5 11.86 1.16 -5.17
CA VAL A 5 10.42 1.07 -4.95
C VAL A 5 9.90 2.48 -4.70
N THR A 6 8.89 2.89 -5.47
CA THR A 6 8.13 4.12 -5.22
C THR A 6 6.66 3.78 -5.08
N ALA A 7 5.89 4.65 -4.42
CA ALA A 7 4.47 4.45 -4.20
C ALA A 7 3.71 5.76 -4.42
N ARG A 8 2.45 5.63 -4.81
CA ARG A 8 1.50 6.73 -4.91
C ARG A 8 0.15 6.31 -4.35
N ILE A 9 -0.49 7.19 -3.59
CA ILE A 9 -1.88 7.00 -3.16
C ILE A 9 -2.80 7.20 -4.36
N SER A 10 -3.59 6.17 -4.69
CA SER A 10 -4.54 6.21 -5.79
C SER A 10 -5.93 6.64 -5.32
N LYS A 11 -6.29 6.34 -4.06
CA LYS A 11 -7.56 6.76 -3.46
C LYS A 11 -7.48 6.72 -1.93
N GLY A 12 -7.82 7.82 -1.26
CA GLY A 12 -8.01 7.87 0.19
C GLY A 12 -9.45 7.60 0.62
N PHE A 13 -9.64 7.25 1.89
CA PHE A 13 -10.93 6.98 2.51
C PHE A 13 -11.00 7.50 3.94
N GLU A 14 -12.02 8.31 4.26
CA GLU A 14 -12.28 8.76 5.63
C GLU A 14 -13.25 7.83 6.39
N ARG A 15 -14.27 7.30 5.69
CA ARG A 15 -15.39 6.56 6.29
C ARG A 15 -15.43 5.08 5.93
N ALA A 16 -14.30 4.50 5.53
CA ALA A 16 -14.18 3.09 5.14
C ALA A 16 -13.65 2.17 6.26
N GLY A 17 -13.94 2.52 7.52
CA GLY A 17 -13.50 1.76 8.68
C GLY A 17 -11.97 1.72 8.79
N HIS A 18 -11.43 0.49 8.77
CA HIS A 18 -9.98 0.26 8.87
C HIS A 18 -9.23 0.53 7.57
N LEU A 19 -9.88 0.50 6.41
CA LEU A 19 -9.23 0.80 5.13
C LEU A 19 -9.07 2.33 5.01
N LYS A 20 -7.83 2.78 4.84
CA LYS A 20 -7.49 4.20 4.75
C LYS A 20 -7.14 4.66 3.35
N ALA A 21 -6.48 3.82 2.57
CA ALA A 21 -6.16 4.15 1.19
C ALA A 21 -5.91 2.91 0.32
N TYR A 22 -6.11 3.10 -0.99
CA TYR A 22 -5.44 2.31 -2.01
C TYR A 22 -4.18 3.03 -2.49
N ALA A 23 -3.15 2.24 -2.77
CA ALA A 23 -1.88 2.67 -3.30
C ALA A 23 -1.50 1.87 -4.55
N THR A 24 -0.66 2.49 -5.37
CA THR A 24 0.02 1.86 -6.51
C THR A 24 1.52 1.92 -6.28
N LEU A 25 2.20 0.77 -6.39
CA LEU A 25 3.65 0.67 -6.33
C LEU A 25 4.24 0.72 -7.74
N CYS A 26 5.43 1.30 -7.86
CA CYS A 26 6.29 1.17 -9.02
C CYS A 26 7.62 0.55 -8.60
N LEU A 27 7.94 -0.59 -9.22
CA LEU A 27 9.16 -1.35 -8.99
C LEU A 27 10.14 -1.08 -10.13
N ALA A 28 11.37 -0.71 -9.77
CA ALA A 28 12.45 -0.40 -10.69
C ALA A 28 12.10 0.64 -11.77
N ASP A 29 11.11 1.51 -11.54
CA ASP A 29 10.56 2.45 -12.52
C ASP A 29 9.96 1.78 -13.78
N THR A 30 9.72 0.46 -13.76
CA THR A 30 9.34 -0.31 -14.94
C THR A 30 8.12 -1.18 -14.76
N PHE A 31 7.71 -1.46 -13.52
CA PHE A 31 6.60 -2.39 -13.25
C PHE A 31 5.65 -1.84 -12.19
N LEU A 32 4.35 -1.79 -12.51
CA LEU A 32 3.33 -1.28 -11.60
C LEU A 32 2.57 -2.42 -10.91
N VAL A 33 2.30 -2.23 -9.63
CA VAL A 33 1.41 -3.07 -8.83
C VAL A 33 0.31 -2.20 -8.24
N THR A 34 -0.92 -2.46 -8.65
CA THR A 34 -2.12 -1.75 -8.16
C THR A 34 -2.83 -2.55 -7.08
N GLY A 35 -3.63 -1.89 -6.25
CA GLY A 35 -4.48 -2.55 -5.27
C GLY A 35 -3.77 -2.87 -3.95
N VAL A 36 -2.62 -2.23 -3.71
CA VAL A 36 -1.99 -2.21 -2.39
C VAL A 36 -2.86 -1.39 -1.46
N ARG A 37 -3.03 -1.84 -0.22
CA ARG A 37 -3.95 -1.24 0.75
C ARG A 37 -3.18 -0.70 1.95
N VAL A 38 -3.54 0.50 2.39
CA VAL A 38 -3.15 1.05 3.69
C VAL A 38 -4.32 0.83 4.63
N VAL A 39 -4.07 0.08 5.71
CA VAL A 39 -5.10 -0.34 6.66
C VAL A 39 -4.64 0.00 8.07
N GLU A 40 -5.53 0.54 8.88
CA GLU A 40 -5.30 0.79 10.30
C GLU A 40 -5.67 -0.45 11.12
N CYS A 41 -4.67 -1.07 11.74
CA CYS A 41 -4.81 -2.21 12.64
C CYS A 41 -4.27 -1.83 14.02
N GLU A 42 -5.06 -2.00 15.08
CA GLU A 42 -4.60 -1.74 16.46
C GLU A 42 -3.96 -0.36 16.65
N ASN A 43 -4.56 0.67 16.03
CA ASN A 43 -4.07 2.06 16.01
C ASN A 43 -2.69 2.24 15.33
N ARG A 44 -2.30 1.32 14.44
CA ARG A 44 -1.09 1.43 13.62
C ARG A 44 -1.43 1.17 12.15
N LEU A 45 -0.88 1.99 11.26
CA LEU A 45 -1.01 1.78 9.82
C LEU A 45 -0.14 0.61 9.37
N ARG A 46 -0.72 -0.27 8.54
CA ARG A 46 -0.07 -1.43 7.94
C ARG A 46 -0.38 -1.48 6.46
N VAL A 47 0.55 -2.05 5.70
CA VAL A 47 0.42 -2.21 4.25
C VAL A 47 0.06 -3.65 3.94
N PHE A 48 -1.05 -3.82 3.24
CA PHE A 48 -1.51 -5.11 2.75
C PHE A 48 -1.34 -5.16 1.24
N MET A 49 -0.79 -6.27 0.76
CA MET A 49 -0.60 -6.49 -0.67
C MET A 49 -1.96 -6.65 -1.39
N PRO A 50 -2.00 -6.55 -2.72
CA PRO A 50 -3.19 -6.87 -3.49
C PRO A 50 -3.52 -8.35 -3.29
N SER A 51 -4.77 -8.66 -2.96
CA SER A 51 -5.22 -10.03 -2.71
C SER A 51 -6.47 -10.33 -3.52
N THR A 52 -6.59 -11.56 -4.02
CA THR A 52 -7.80 -12.07 -4.68
C THR A 52 -8.44 -13.14 -3.82
N LYS A 53 -9.77 -13.26 -3.92
CA LYS A 53 -10.53 -14.33 -3.29
C LYS A 53 -10.62 -15.51 -4.26
N ASP A 54 -10.33 -16.71 -3.81
CA ASP A 54 -10.52 -17.93 -4.60
C ASP A 54 -11.99 -18.42 -4.55
N PRO A 55 -12.37 -19.45 -5.33
CA PRO A 55 -13.72 -19.99 -5.33
C PRO A 55 -14.14 -20.61 -3.98
N ASP A 56 -13.19 -21.12 -3.19
CA ASP A 56 -13.43 -21.71 -1.88
C ASP A 56 -13.61 -20.64 -0.78
N GLY A 57 -13.23 -19.40 -1.11
CA GLY A 57 -13.45 -18.19 -0.35
C GLY A 57 -12.25 -17.71 0.45
N GLU A 58 -11.08 -18.30 0.26
CA GLU A 58 -9.83 -17.86 0.87
C GLU A 58 -9.20 -16.70 0.08
N TYR A 59 -8.46 -15.84 0.80
CA TYR A 59 -7.77 -14.72 0.20
C TYR A 59 -6.29 -15.03 0.04
N HIS A 60 -5.78 -14.82 -1.17
CA HIS A 60 -4.37 -15.01 -1.50
C HIS A 60 -3.78 -13.71 -2.03
N ASP A 61 -2.58 -13.37 -1.55
CA ASP A 61 -1.83 -12.25 -2.09
C ASP A 61 -1.44 -12.55 -3.54
N VAL A 62 -1.80 -11.64 -4.46
CA VAL A 62 -1.51 -11.74 -5.90
C VAL A 62 -0.03 -11.44 -6.17
N CYS A 63 0.54 -10.50 -5.42
CA CYS A 63 1.97 -10.23 -5.44
C CYS A 63 2.47 -9.97 -4.03
N PHE A 64 3.65 -10.47 -3.69
CA PHE A 64 4.19 -10.34 -2.35
C PHE A 64 5.72 -10.31 -2.36
N PRO A 65 6.34 -9.49 -1.49
CA PRO A 65 7.79 -9.51 -1.31
C PRO A 65 8.21 -10.81 -0.63
N ILE A 66 9.22 -11.47 -1.19
CA ILE A 66 9.79 -12.71 -0.64
C ILE A 66 10.74 -12.41 0.53
N THR A 67 11.53 -11.34 0.45
CA THR A 67 12.54 -11.01 1.45
C THR A 67 12.05 -9.94 2.44
N PRO A 68 12.50 -9.98 3.71
CA PRO A 68 12.18 -8.94 4.70
C PRO A 68 12.61 -7.53 4.27
N ASP A 69 13.75 -7.40 3.61
CA ASP A 69 14.25 -6.12 3.10
C ASP A 69 13.32 -5.52 2.03
N CYS A 70 12.85 -6.34 1.07
CA CYS A 70 11.90 -5.87 0.06
C CYS A 70 10.56 -5.48 0.70
N ARG A 71 10.09 -6.25 1.68
CA ARG A 71 8.89 -5.94 2.46
C ARG A 71 9.01 -4.59 3.17
N ALA A 72 10.10 -4.36 3.89
CA ALA A 72 10.33 -3.11 4.60
C ALA A 72 10.32 -1.91 3.65
N ARG A 73 10.93 -2.03 2.46
CA ARG A 73 10.94 -0.94 1.46
C ARG A 73 9.57 -0.62 0.91
N ILE A 74 8.78 -1.65 0.60
CA ILE A 74 7.41 -1.48 0.15
C ILE A 74 6.59 -0.78 1.24
N GLU A 75 6.69 -1.25 2.48
CA GLU A 75 5.99 -0.66 3.62
C GLU A 75 6.37 0.82 3.81
N THR A 76 7.68 1.12 3.87
CA THR A 76 8.17 2.50 3.99
C THR A 76 7.70 3.38 2.83
N ALA A 77 7.83 2.93 1.58
CA ALA A 77 7.45 3.72 0.41
C ALA A 77 5.96 4.07 0.44
N VAL A 78 5.09 3.10 0.76
CA VAL A 78 3.64 3.30 0.79
C VAL A 78 3.21 4.18 1.95
N LEU A 79 3.75 3.94 3.15
CA LEU A 79 3.38 4.73 4.34
C LEU A 79 3.86 6.19 4.21
N ASN A 80 5.04 6.43 3.63
CA ASN A 80 5.51 7.80 3.34
C ASN A 80 4.61 8.50 2.31
N ALA A 81 4.19 7.79 1.26
CA ALA A 81 3.26 8.33 0.28
C ALA A 81 1.89 8.65 0.91
N TYR A 82 1.43 7.82 1.86
CA TYR A 82 0.20 8.06 2.60
C TYR A 82 0.30 9.29 3.52
N ASP A 83 1.39 9.42 4.28
CA ASP A 83 1.63 10.59 5.13
C ASP A 83 1.65 11.90 4.31
N SER A 84 2.29 11.88 3.14
CA SER A 84 2.32 13.03 2.23
C SER A 84 0.92 13.36 1.69
N TYR A 85 0.15 12.34 1.28
CA TYR A 85 -1.22 12.49 0.81
C TYR A 85 -2.13 13.13 1.86
N ILE A 86 -2.02 12.71 3.13
CA ILE A 86 -2.83 13.29 4.21
C ILE A 86 -2.47 14.75 4.44
N LYS A 87 -1.17 15.08 4.47
CA LYS A 87 -0.73 16.48 4.62
C LYS A 87 -1.23 17.38 3.50
N GLU A 88 -1.19 16.90 2.25
CA GLU A 88 -1.73 17.64 1.10
C GLU A 88 -3.25 17.83 1.22
N THR A 89 -3.98 16.78 1.62
CA THR A 89 -5.44 16.84 1.77
C THR A 89 -5.86 17.78 2.92
N GLU A 90 -5.11 17.79 4.04
CA GLU A 90 -5.35 18.68 5.18
C GLU A 90 -4.97 20.15 4.89
N SER A 91 -4.04 20.41 3.97
CA SER A 91 -3.66 21.77 3.58
C SER A 91 -4.60 22.42 2.56
N ASP A 92 -5.41 21.61 1.88
CA ASP A 92 -6.40 22.04 0.89
C ASP A 92 -7.80 22.27 1.51
N GLU A 93 -7.97 22.00 2.81
CA GLU A 93 -9.14 22.35 3.64
C GLU A 93 -8.91 23.63 4.47
#